data_AF-A0A955XEB5-F1
#
_entry.id   AF-A0A955XEB5-F1
#
_cell.length_a   1.000
_cell.length_b   1.000
_cell.length_c   1.000
_cell.angle_alpha   90.00
_cell.angle_beta   90.00
_cell.angle_gamma   90.00
#
_symmetry.space_group_name_H-M   'P 1'
#
loop_
_entity.id
_entity.type
_entity.pdbx_description
1 polymer ?
#
loop_
_entity_poly.entity_id
_entity_poly.type
_entity_poly.pdbx_seq_one_letter_code
_entity_poly.pdbx_strand_id
1 'polypeptide(L)'
;MSEPQPSDSVVALTPWDMALRRAVARPRVLSALDAPDAAEAVQALGELEVYHAVKSLGAHDATPVLGLMSVDQARTLFDLDVWHRDQLEIADVLTWLDAFREAGISALETAARALDPEALAGIFRRRLLVTLVPKEDASDPEPLPDWAAEPPEEILPIITTPDGRFYVAARATDEQADRDDELLDEEERKGILRLVDELYRTEDWEWVAGLLRMAESDLTSSLEEDARQFRAGRLEDLGFPPLQRALEVYGLLDPAVLTEPAAARYPSLLQALPAAFVAPLSTGLFHLAMQRLDDPKVVARVEGDLVPLANAALVADGAEPGHLDHLQDTLSRARGYIELALAHGTAPGAERVETAALRLARHHVTAL
;
A
#
# COMPACT_ATOMS: atom_id res chain seq x y z
N MET A 1 63.45 -12.78 14.22
CA MET A 1 62.12 -13.39 14.11
C MET A 1 61.15 -12.25 13.92
N SER A 2 60.80 -11.94 12.66
CA SER A 2 59.81 -10.90 12.36
C SER A 2 58.43 -11.53 12.40
N GLU A 3 57.54 -11.02 13.25
CA GLU A 3 56.12 -11.33 13.24
C GLU A 3 55.49 -10.87 11.92
N PRO A 4 54.59 -11.66 11.30
CA PRO A 4 53.84 -11.22 10.14
C PRO A 4 52.76 -10.23 10.60
N GLN A 5 52.77 -9.03 10.00
CA GLN A 5 51.64 -8.10 10.14
C GLN A 5 50.39 -8.68 9.45
N PRO A 6 49.19 -8.50 10.04
CA PRO A 6 47.96 -8.87 9.36
C PRO A 6 47.78 -7.94 8.16
N SER A 7 47.66 -8.52 6.97
CA SER A 7 47.25 -7.78 5.79
C SER A 7 45.81 -7.31 5.98
N ASP A 8 45.62 -5.99 6.09
CA ASP A 8 44.32 -5.34 5.87
C ASP A 8 43.93 -5.57 4.41
N SER A 9 43.35 -6.73 4.11
CA SER A 9 42.70 -6.97 2.83
C SER A 9 41.41 -6.15 2.83
N VAL A 10 41.46 -4.98 2.20
CA VAL A 10 40.26 -4.22 1.85
C VAL A 10 39.43 -5.12 0.93
N VAL A 11 38.41 -5.77 1.48
CA VAL A 11 37.46 -6.58 0.70
C VAL A 11 36.68 -5.60 -0.17
N ALA A 12 36.90 -5.66 -1.49
CA ALA A 12 36.15 -4.86 -2.44
C ALA A 12 34.67 -5.22 -2.36
N LEU A 13 33.81 -4.21 -2.22
CA LEU A 13 32.36 -4.41 -2.17
C LEU A 13 31.86 -4.86 -3.54
N THR A 14 31.09 -5.95 -3.55
CA THR A 14 30.43 -6.42 -4.77
C THR A 14 29.25 -5.49 -5.12
N PRO A 15 28.74 -5.51 -6.38
CA PRO A 15 27.52 -4.78 -6.72
C PRO A 15 26.34 -5.12 -5.80
N TRP A 16 26.24 -6.38 -5.38
CA TRP A 16 25.22 -6.84 -4.43
C TRP A 16 25.41 -6.28 -3.02
N ASP A 17 26.64 -6.24 -2.49
CA ASP A 17 26.90 -5.63 -1.17
C ASP A 17 26.54 -4.14 -1.17
N MET A 18 26.78 -3.44 -2.29
CA MET A 18 26.37 -2.06 -2.45
C MET A 18 24.84 -1.93 -2.49
N ALA A 19 24.12 -2.86 -3.13
CA ALA A 19 22.66 -2.86 -3.16
C ALA A 19 22.04 -3.04 -1.77
N LEU A 20 22.50 -4.03 -1.01
CA LEU A 20 22.04 -4.26 0.36
C LEU A 20 22.30 -3.05 1.25
N ARG A 21 23.48 -2.43 1.13
CA ARG A 21 23.82 -1.20 1.88
C ARG A 21 22.94 -0.02 1.50
N ARG A 22 22.60 0.14 0.21
CA ARG A 22 21.66 1.19 -0.24
C ARG A 22 20.27 0.97 0.36
N ALA A 23 19.81 -0.27 0.40
CA ALA A 23 18.48 -0.62 0.91
C ALA A 23 18.31 -0.37 2.43
N VAL A 24 19.36 -0.52 3.25
CA VAL A 24 19.34 -0.21 4.70
C VAL A 24 19.87 1.18 5.06
N ALA A 25 20.35 1.95 4.08
CA ALA A 25 20.75 3.33 4.33
C ALA A 25 19.53 4.14 4.80
N ARG A 26 19.79 5.32 5.40
CA ARG A 26 18.72 6.26 5.77
C ARG A 26 17.74 6.36 4.59
N PRO A 27 16.43 6.09 4.81
CA PRO A 27 15.45 6.13 3.75
C PRO A 27 15.61 7.40 2.91
N ARG A 28 15.60 7.29 1.58
CA ARG A 28 15.82 8.45 0.71
C ARG A 28 14.76 9.52 0.96
N VAL A 29 13.56 9.10 1.32
CA VAL A 29 12.46 9.96 1.81
C VAL A 29 12.93 10.89 2.93
N LEU A 30 13.57 10.36 3.97
CA LEU A 30 14.07 11.17 5.08
C LEU A 30 15.23 12.09 4.68
N SER A 31 15.99 11.72 3.64
CA SER A 31 17.05 12.59 3.11
C SER A 31 16.47 13.67 2.20
N ALA A 32 15.36 13.38 1.50
CA ALA A 32 14.64 14.33 0.65
C ALA A 32 14.00 15.44 1.47
N LEU A 33 13.60 15.17 2.72
CA LEU A 33 13.11 16.21 3.65
C LEU A 33 14.14 17.31 3.94
N ASP A 34 15.44 17.00 3.87
CA ASP A 34 16.51 17.95 4.12
C ASP A 34 16.89 18.76 2.86
N ALA A 35 16.28 18.47 1.71
CA ALA A 35 16.54 19.15 0.44
C ALA A 35 15.91 20.56 0.41
N PRO A 36 16.52 21.54 -0.27
CA PRO A 36 15.95 22.88 -0.42
C PRO A 36 14.58 22.87 -1.14
N ASP A 37 14.36 21.87 -1.97
CA ASP A 37 13.16 21.55 -2.76
C ASP A 37 12.50 20.25 -2.25
N ALA A 38 12.34 20.12 -0.93
CA ALA A 38 11.87 18.90 -0.27
C ALA A 38 10.59 18.31 -0.88
N ALA A 39 9.62 19.14 -1.28
CA ALA A 39 8.39 18.68 -1.92
C ALA A 39 8.67 17.94 -3.24
N GLU A 40 9.44 18.55 -4.15
CA GLU A 40 9.82 17.95 -5.43
C GLU A 40 10.66 16.69 -5.23
N ALA A 41 11.59 16.73 -4.26
CA ALA A 41 12.45 15.60 -3.94
C ALA A 41 11.67 14.39 -3.39
N VAL A 42 10.66 14.61 -2.53
CA VAL A 42 9.78 13.54 -2.02
C VAL A 42 8.88 13.00 -3.14
N GLN A 43 8.30 13.88 -3.95
CA GLN A 43 7.38 13.49 -5.02
C GLN A 43 8.05 12.77 -6.19
N ALA A 44 9.37 12.94 -6.37
CA ALA A 44 10.16 12.21 -7.36
C ALA A 44 10.50 10.76 -6.94
N LEU A 45 10.20 10.37 -5.69
CA LEU A 45 10.40 9.00 -5.21
C LEU A 45 9.23 8.10 -5.59
N GLY A 46 9.51 6.80 -5.76
CA GLY A 46 8.49 5.80 -6.06
C GLY A 46 7.50 5.64 -4.89
N GLU A 47 6.26 5.29 -5.22
CA GLU A 47 5.14 5.24 -4.28
C GLU A 47 5.36 4.22 -3.17
N LEU A 48 5.86 3.02 -3.50
CA LEU A 48 6.21 1.99 -2.52
C LEU A 48 7.37 2.42 -1.60
N GLU A 49 8.33 3.17 -2.13
CA GLU A 49 9.46 3.69 -1.32
C GLU A 49 8.94 4.68 -0.27
N VAL A 50 8.04 5.57 -0.65
CA VAL A 50 7.40 6.50 0.28
C VAL A 50 6.51 5.77 1.29
N TYR A 51 5.68 4.84 0.83
CA TYR A 51 4.83 4.04 1.69
C TYR A 51 5.63 3.31 2.78
N HIS A 52 6.67 2.58 2.41
CA HIS A 52 7.49 1.84 3.38
C HIS A 52 8.19 2.76 4.38
N ALA A 53 8.62 3.95 3.96
CA ALA A 53 9.20 4.93 4.87
C ALA A 53 8.15 5.46 5.87
N VAL A 54 6.96 5.84 5.39
CA VAL A 54 5.84 6.28 6.23
C VAL A 54 5.44 5.19 7.22
N LYS A 55 5.26 3.95 6.76
CA LYS A 55 4.89 2.82 7.61
C LYS A 55 5.95 2.51 8.68
N SER A 56 7.24 2.69 8.35
CA SER A 56 8.34 2.48 9.30
C SER A 56 8.43 3.58 10.37
N LEU A 57 8.00 4.81 10.05
CA LEU A 57 7.92 5.92 11.00
C LEU A 57 6.68 5.80 11.90
N GLY A 58 5.57 5.31 11.34
CA GLY A 58 4.25 5.33 11.97
C GLY A 58 3.51 6.66 11.71
N ALA A 59 2.19 6.65 11.87
CA ALA A 59 1.32 7.74 11.44
C ALA A 59 1.69 9.11 12.04
N HIS A 60 2.00 9.17 13.33
CA HIS A 60 2.33 10.42 14.03
C HIS A 60 3.69 11.02 13.59
N ASP A 61 4.72 10.19 13.45
CA ASP A 61 6.07 10.66 13.10
C ASP A 61 6.23 10.89 11.58
N ALA A 62 5.29 10.41 10.77
CA ALA A 62 5.29 10.57 9.32
C ALA A 62 4.75 11.93 8.84
N THR A 63 4.18 12.77 9.72
CA THR A 63 3.54 14.04 9.33
C THR A 63 4.38 14.95 8.41
N PRO A 64 5.72 15.08 8.55
CA PRO A 64 6.51 15.89 7.61
C PRO A 64 6.56 15.29 6.20
N VAL A 65 6.45 13.96 6.07
CA VAL A 65 6.38 13.27 4.78
C VAL A 65 4.97 13.43 4.21
N LEU A 66 3.93 13.16 5.01
CA LEU A 66 2.52 13.27 4.60
C LEU A 66 2.21 14.65 4.01
N GLY A 67 2.77 15.72 4.60
CA GLY A 67 2.60 17.10 4.14
C GLY A 67 3.21 17.41 2.76
N LEU A 68 4.04 16.52 2.22
CA LEU A 68 4.76 16.72 0.95
C LEU A 68 4.40 15.69 -0.14
N MET A 69 3.62 14.67 0.21
CA MET A 69 3.26 13.58 -0.70
C MET A 69 2.46 14.07 -1.91
N SER A 70 2.62 13.39 -3.04
CA SER A 70 1.69 13.51 -4.17
C SER A 70 0.39 12.74 -3.89
N VAL A 71 -0.65 13.03 -4.68
CA VAL A 71 -1.93 12.29 -4.62
C VAL A 71 -1.72 10.80 -4.87
N ASP A 72 -0.84 10.42 -5.82
CA ASP A 72 -0.60 9.01 -6.15
C ASP A 72 0.18 8.27 -5.05
N GLN A 73 1.10 8.97 -4.38
CA GLN A 73 1.80 8.43 -3.21
C GLN A 73 0.83 8.24 -2.04
N ALA A 74 -0.06 9.20 -1.79
CA ALA A 74 -1.09 9.09 -0.75
C ALA A 74 -2.11 7.99 -1.08
N ARG A 75 -2.46 7.82 -2.36
CA ARG A 75 -3.35 6.75 -2.82
C ARG A 75 -2.76 5.37 -2.56
N THR A 76 -1.47 5.20 -2.85
CA THR A 76 -0.76 3.94 -2.56
C THR A 76 -0.75 3.62 -1.07
N LEU A 77 -0.64 4.64 -0.21
CA LEU A 77 -0.76 4.45 1.24
C LEU A 77 -2.15 3.93 1.63
N PHE A 78 -3.23 4.52 1.10
CA PHE A 78 -4.57 4.01 1.37
C PHE A 78 -4.78 2.60 0.79
N ASP A 79 -4.35 2.35 -0.45
CA ASP A 79 -4.48 1.03 -1.08
C ASP A 79 -3.81 -0.09 -0.27
N LEU A 80 -2.69 0.20 0.39
CA LEU A 80 -1.92 -0.80 1.12
C LEU A 80 -2.33 -0.94 2.59
N ASP A 81 -2.85 0.11 3.23
CA ASP A 81 -2.93 0.18 4.69
C ASP A 81 -4.34 0.22 5.29
N VAL A 82 -5.37 0.53 4.51
CA VAL A 82 -6.75 0.66 5.04
C VAL A 82 -7.70 -0.47 4.62
N TRP A 83 -7.16 -1.50 3.97
CA TRP A 83 -7.93 -2.64 3.50
C TRP A 83 -7.53 -3.90 4.25
N HIS A 84 -8.53 -4.65 4.71
CA HIS A 84 -8.34 -5.98 5.30
C HIS A 84 -9.10 -6.98 4.43
N ARG A 85 -8.35 -7.79 3.68
CA ARG A 85 -8.85 -8.63 2.58
C ARG A 85 -9.55 -7.77 1.53
N ASP A 86 -10.87 -7.93 1.43
CA ASP A 86 -11.71 -7.27 0.45
C ASP A 86 -12.58 -6.17 1.09
N GLN A 87 -12.35 -5.83 2.36
CA GLN A 87 -13.14 -4.83 3.09
C GLN A 87 -12.30 -3.60 3.42
N LEU A 88 -12.91 -2.44 3.25
CA LEU A 88 -12.35 -1.15 3.64
C LEU A 88 -12.60 -0.92 5.12
N GLU A 89 -11.53 -0.75 5.91
CA GLU A 89 -11.62 -0.48 7.33
C GLU A 89 -11.66 1.03 7.61
N ILE A 90 -12.84 1.50 7.99
CA ILE A 90 -13.12 2.93 8.18
C ILE A 90 -12.26 3.51 9.31
N ALA A 91 -12.00 2.74 10.37
CA ALA A 91 -11.14 3.18 11.48
C ALA A 91 -9.70 3.49 11.02
N ASP A 92 -9.14 2.66 10.12
CA ASP A 92 -7.81 2.88 9.56
C ASP A 92 -7.80 4.09 8.62
N VAL A 93 -8.86 4.28 7.82
CA VAL A 93 -9.02 5.49 6.99
C VAL A 93 -9.03 6.75 7.85
N LEU A 94 -9.85 6.78 8.91
CA LEU A 94 -9.97 7.94 9.80
C LEU A 94 -8.64 8.24 10.51
N THR A 95 -7.93 7.20 10.95
CA THR A 95 -6.60 7.33 11.55
C THR A 95 -5.63 8.03 10.60
N TRP A 96 -5.59 7.63 9.32
CA TRP A 96 -4.75 8.28 8.33
C TRP A 96 -5.22 9.68 7.97
N LEU A 97 -6.52 9.92 7.83
CA LEU A 97 -7.06 11.27 7.58
C LEU A 97 -6.70 12.24 8.71
N ASP A 98 -6.70 11.79 9.96
CA ASP A 98 -6.26 12.62 11.09
C ASP A 98 -4.75 12.90 11.05
N ALA A 99 -3.92 11.94 10.67
CA ALA A 99 -2.50 12.18 10.46
C ALA A 99 -2.23 13.19 9.32
N PHE A 100 -2.98 13.12 8.22
CA PHE A 100 -2.92 14.12 7.15
C PHE A 100 -3.42 15.50 7.64
N ARG A 101 -4.48 15.54 8.44
CA ARG A 101 -4.98 16.77 9.05
C ARG A 101 -3.94 17.44 9.96
N GLU A 102 -3.22 16.65 10.76
CA GLU A 102 -2.10 17.12 11.59
C GLU A 102 -0.93 17.64 10.74
N ALA A 103 -0.68 17.02 9.58
CA ALA A 103 0.34 17.48 8.63
C ALA A 103 -0.03 18.81 7.94
N GLY A 104 -1.32 19.11 7.79
CA GLY A 104 -1.84 20.41 7.36
C GLY A 104 -2.97 20.31 6.33
N ILE A 105 -3.58 21.47 6.04
CA ILE A 105 -4.79 21.54 5.18
C ILE A 105 -4.56 21.00 3.77
N SER A 106 -3.43 21.33 3.13
CA SER A 106 -3.08 20.83 1.79
C SER A 106 -2.79 19.32 1.78
N ALA A 107 -2.34 18.78 2.91
CA ALA A 107 -2.12 17.35 3.06
C ALA A 107 -3.47 16.62 3.16
N LEU A 108 -4.44 17.19 3.89
CA LEU A 108 -5.80 16.69 3.94
C LEU A 108 -6.51 16.73 2.57
N GLU A 109 -6.33 17.81 1.79
CA GLU A 109 -6.81 17.90 0.40
C GLU A 109 -6.21 16.77 -0.46
N THR A 110 -4.90 16.56 -0.34
CA THR A 110 -4.20 15.47 -1.04
C THR A 110 -4.77 14.10 -0.66
N ALA A 111 -5.04 13.87 0.62
CA ALA A 111 -5.63 12.63 1.12
C ALA A 111 -7.06 12.42 0.63
N ALA A 112 -7.89 13.47 0.64
CA ALA A 112 -9.26 13.42 0.13
C ALA A 112 -9.30 13.08 -1.37
N ARG A 113 -8.38 13.63 -2.17
CA ARG A 113 -8.25 13.30 -3.60
C ARG A 113 -7.58 11.96 -3.89
N ALA A 114 -6.83 11.45 -2.92
CA ALA A 114 -6.18 10.15 -3.01
C ALA A 114 -7.18 9.00 -2.83
N LEU A 115 -8.16 9.17 -1.93
CA LEU A 115 -9.29 8.27 -1.81
C LEU A 115 -10.20 8.38 -3.04
N ASP A 116 -10.58 7.24 -3.60
CA ASP A 116 -11.52 7.21 -4.73
C ASP A 116 -12.89 7.74 -4.29
N PRO A 117 -13.65 8.42 -5.18
CA PRO A 117 -14.99 8.89 -4.87
C PRO A 117 -15.91 7.80 -4.31
N GLU A 118 -15.81 6.57 -4.82
CA GLU A 118 -16.57 5.41 -4.39
C GLU A 118 -16.18 4.98 -2.97
N ALA A 119 -14.89 5.04 -2.63
CA ALA A 119 -14.42 4.74 -1.27
C ALA A 119 -14.94 5.79 -0.26
N LEU A 120 -14.82 7.08 -0.58
CA LEU A 120 -15.34 8.16 0.27
C LEU A 120 -16.87 8.11 0.41
N ALA A 121 -17.58 7.91 -0.70
CA ALA A 121 -19.03 7.75 -0.67
C ALA A 121 -19.45 6.50 0.11
N GLY A 122 -18.71 5.39 0.01
CA GLY A 122 -18.94 4.17 0.80
C GLY A 122 -18.80 4.42 2.30
N ILE A 123 -17.73 5.13 2.71
CA ILE A 123 -17.53 5.58 4.10
C ILE A 123 -18.70 6.45 4.55
N PHE A 124 -19.07 7.45 3.75
CA PHE A 124 -20.20 8.33 4.06
C PHE A 124 -21.51 7.57 4.15
N ARG A 125 -21.78 6.61 3.26
CA ARG A 125 -23.00 5.81 3.32
C ARG A 125 -23.08 5.00 4.62
N ARG A 126 -21.96 4.39 5.03
CA ARG A 126 -21.87 3.59 6.27
C ARG A 126 -21.86 4.41 7.55
N ARG A 127 -21.56 5.71 7.48
CA ARG A 127 -21.40 6.58 8.67
C ARG A 127 -22.40 7.74 8.75
N LEU A 128 -23.03 8.10 7.64
CA LEU A 128 -23.96 9.22 7.55
C LEU A 128 -25.34 8.75 7.08
N LEU A 129 -26.35 9.43 7.62
CA LEU A 129 -27.67 9.53 7.02
C LEU A 129 -27.67 10.79 6.17
N VAL A 130 -28.01 10.65 4.89
CA VAL A 130 -28.01 11.74 3.91
C VAL A 130 -29.37 11.76 3.20
N THR A 131 -29.97 12.93 3.07
CA THR A 131 -31.17 13.14 2.25
C THR A 131 -31.13 14.53 1.62
N LEU A 132 -31.79 14.70 0.48
CA LEU A 132 -31.92 16.02 -0.16
C LEU A 132 -32.81 16.95 0.67
N VAL A 133 -32.47 18.24 0.66
CA VAL A 133 -33.34 19.29 1.17
C VAL A 133 -34.46 19.52 0.13
N PRO A 134 -35.75 19.41 0.52
CA PRO A 134 -36.86 19.69 -0.39
C PRO A 134 -36.80 21.12 -0.93
N LYS A 135 -37.03 21.30 -2.23
CA LYS A 135 -37.12 22.63 -2.83
C LYS A 135 -38.41 23.31 -2.40
N GLU A 136 -38.31 24.55 -1.93
CA GLU A 136 -39.46 25.34 -1.46
C GLU A 136 -40.56 25.52 -2.53
N ASP A 137 -40.19 25.58 -3.81
CA ASP A 137 -41.10 25.77 -4.94
C ASP A 137 -41.62 24.45 -5.56
N ALA A 138 -41.27 23.28 -4.99
CA ALA A 138 -41.74 22.01 -5.51
C ALA A 138 -43.25 21.87 -5.29
N SER A 139 -44.01 21.63 -6.36
CA SER A 139 -45.46 21.45 -6.28
C SER A 139 -45.87 20.15 -5.56
N ASP A 140 -44.96 19.17 -5.52
CA ASP A 140 -45.11 17.89 -4.83
C ASP A 140 -43.71 17.43 -4.38
N PRO A 141 -43.20 17.95 -3.24
CA PRO A 141 -41.88 17.56 -2.74
C PRO A 141 -41.91 16.11 -2.26
N GLU A 142 -40.84 15.36 -2.53
CA GLU A 142 -40.66 14.05 -1.91
C GLU A 142 -40.66 14.19 -0.38
N PRO A 143 -41.39 13.32 0.34
CA PRO A 143 -41.43 13.38 1.79
C PRO A 143 -40.04 13.13 2.36
N LEU A 144 -39.68 13.88 3.40
CA LEU A 144 -38.46 13.62 4.15
C LEU A 144 -38.52 12.22 4.78
N PRO A 145 -37.38 11.50 4.84
CA PRO A 145 -37.28 10.29 5.63
C PRO A 145 -37.62 10.52 7.10
N ASP A 146 -38.13 9.49 7.78
CA ASP A 146 -38.56 9.57 9.19
C ASP A 146 -37.46 10.11 10.10
N TRP A 147 -36.21 9.69 9.91
CA TRP A 147 -35.07 10.16 10.71
C TRP A 147 -34.79 11.66 10.54
N ALA A 148 -35.18 12.28 9.42
CA ALA A 148 -34.99 13.70 9.15
C ALA A 148 -36.21 14.52 9.58
N ALA A 149 -37.41 13.96 9.46
CA ALA A 149 -38.66 14.61 9.87
C ALA A 149 -38.86 14.59 11.40
N GLU A 150 -38.57 13.45 12.04
CA GLU A 150 -38.69 13.21 13.47
C GLU A 150 -37.41 12.53 13.98
N PRO A 151 -36.29 13.28 14.11
CA PRO A 151 -35.00 12.71 14.45
C PRO A 151 -34.96 12.09 15.85
N PRO A 152 -34.47 10.83 15.97
CA PRO A 152 -34.07 10.27 17.25
C PRO A 152 -32.96 11.10 17.92
N GLU A 153 -32.93 11.12 19.26
CA GLU A 153 -31.92 11.88 20.01
C GLU A 153 -30.50 11.39 19.72
N GLU A 154 -30.34 10.10 19.44
CA GLU A 154 -29.03 9.48 19.21
C GLU A 154 -28.32 10.03 17.98
N ILE A 155 -29.06 10.42 16.93
CA ILE A 155 -28.48 10.87 15.65
C ILE A 155 -28.21 12.37 15.57
N LEU A 156 -28.60 13.14 16.59
CA LEU A 156 -28.41 14.59 16.61
C LEU A 156 -26.92 14.96 16.76
N PRO A 157 -26.47 16.08 16.16
CA PRO A 157 -27.26 17.04 15.38
C PRO A 157 -27.48 16.61 13.92
N ILE A 158 -28.63 16.98 13.36
CA ILE A 158 -28.80 17.07 11.90
C ILE A 158 -28.20 18.41 11.46
N ILE A 159 -27.29 18.36 10.49
CA ILE A 159 -26.71 19.55 9.86
C ILE A 159 -27.24 19.70 8.44
N THR A 160 -27.40 20.94 8.00
CA THR A 160 -27.58 21.25 6.58
C THR A 160 -26.21 21.51 5.98
N THR A 161 -25.91 20.94 4.82
CA THR A 161 -24.65 21.20 4.12
C THR A 161 -24.51 22.68 3.75
N PRO A 162 -23.28 23.22 3.66
CA PRO A 162 -23.06 24.65 3.36
C PRO A 162 -23.67 25.13 2.04
N ASP A 163 -23.83 24.24 1.06
CA ASP A 163 -24.50 24.51 -0.21
C ASP A 163 -26.04 24.45 -0.14
N GLY A 164 -26.60 24.11 1.02
CA GLY A 164 -28.03 24.00 1.29
C GLY A 164 -28.73 22.81 0.64
N ARG A 165 -27.98 21.83 0.10
CA ARG A 165 -28.55 20.76 -0.74
C ARG A 165 -28.95 19.51 0.04
N PHE A 166 -28.28 19.21 1.15
CA PHE A 166 -28.49 17.98 1.90
C PHE A 166 -28.72 18.24 3.38
N TYR A 167 -29.56 17.42 3.99
CA TYR A 167 -29.53 17.16 5.42
C TYR A 167 -28.62 15.96 5.68
N VAL A 168 -27.72 16.10 6.66
CA VAL A 168 -26.73 15.10 7.03
C VAL A 168 -26.76 14.88 8.54
N ALA A 169 -26.69 13.63 8.97
CA ALA A 169 -26.55 13.26 10.38
C ALA A 169 -25.58 12.07 10.51
N ALA A 170 -24.84 11.99 11.60
CA ALA A 170 -24.01 10.81 11.86
C ALA A 170 -24.89 9.66 12.34
N ARG A 171 -24.76 8.48 11.72
CA ARG A 171 -25.45 7.26 12.15
C ARG A 171 -25.06 6.89 13.58
N ALA A 172 -25.98 6.29 14.31
CA ALA A 172 -25.71 5.73 15.64
C ALA A 172 -25.08 4.34 15.56
N THR A 173 -25.36 3.58 14.49
CA THR A 173 -24.85 2.23 14.22
C THR A 173 -24.30 2.15 12.80
N ASP A 174 -23.41 1.21 12.52
CA ASP A 174 -22.95 0.93 11.15
C ASP A 174 -24.11 0.42 10.29
N GLU A 175 -24.19 0.85 9.02
CA GLU A 175 -25.23 0.41 8.08
C GLU A 175 -25.18 -1.10 7.80
N GLN A 176 -24.00 -1.70 7.89
CA GLN A 176 -23.79 -3.14 7.69
C GLN A 176 -23.79 -3.95 8.99
N ALA A 177 -24.04 -3.34 10.17
CA ALA A 177 -24.00 -4.08 11.43
C ALA A 177 -25.10 -5.15 11.48
N ASP A 178 -24.72 -6.41 11.72
CA ASP A 178 -25.64 -7.54 11.91
C ASP A 178 -26.49 -7.41 13.19
N ARG A 179 -26.12 -6.49 14.10
CA ARG A 179 -26.78 -6.24 15.38
C ARG A 179 -26.92 -4.75 15.61
N ASP A 180 -28.16 -4.30 15.81
CA ASP A 180 -28.50 -2.90 16.14
C ASP A 180 -27.91 -2.39 17.48
N ASP A 181 -27.17 -3.22 18.22
CA ASP A 181 -26.60 -2.90 19.53
C ASP A 181 -25.14 -2.37 19.47
N GLU A 182 -24.46 -2.45 18.32
CA GLU A 182 -23.10 -1.92 18.16
C GLU A 182 -23.14 -0.44 17.79
N LEU A 183 -23.21 0.40 18.82
CA LEU A 183 -23.14 1.85 18.66
C LEU A 183 -21.75 2.29 18.20
N LEU A 184 -21.72 3.17 17.21
CA LEU A 184 -20.51 3.85 16.76
C LEU A 184 -20.02 4.81 17.86
N ASP A 185 -18.71 4.93 17.97
CA ASP A 185 -18.09 5.84 18.93
C ASP A 185 -18.45 7.30 18.63
N GLU A 186 -18.71 8.08 19.68
CA GLU A 186 -19.15 9.47 19.56
C GLU A 186 -18.05 10.38 18.97
N GLU A 187 -16.78 10.08 19.20
CA GLU A 187 -15.64 10.78 18.59
C GLU A 187 -15.58 10.48 17.09
N GLU A 188 -15.79 9.23 16.69
CA GLU A 188 -15.87 8.84 15.27
C GLU A 188 -17.03 9.56 14.56
N ARG A 189 -18.21 9.60 15.18
CA ARG A 189 -19.39 10.30 14.65
C ARG A 189 -19.16 11.81 14.49
N LYS A 190 -18.46 12.43 15.43
CA LYS A 190 -18.05 13.84 15.29
C LYS A 190 -16.96 14.02 14.25
N GLY A 191 -16.03 13.07 14.16
CA GLY A 191 -14.96 13.03 13.17
C GLY A 191 -15.50 13.03 11.76
N ILE A 192 -16.50 12.19 11.46
CA ILE A 192 -17.08 12.12 10.12
C ILE A 192 -17.85 13.38 9.73
N LEU A 193 -18.60 14.00 10.65
CA LEU A 193 -19.27 15.28 10.39
C LEU A 193 -18.27 16.40 10.18
N ARG A 194 -17.18 16.41 10.95
CA ARG A 194 -16.08 17.36 10.78
C ARG A 194 -15.39 17.18 9.44
N LEU A 195 -15.20 15.94 8.98
CA LEU A 195 -14.63 15.64 7.67
C LEU A 195 -15.49 16.24 6.55
N VAL A 196 -16.82 16.03 6.57
CA VAL A 196 -17.72 16.63 5.57
C VAL A 196 -17.58 18.16 5.54
N ASP A 197 -17.61 18.78 6.71
CA ASP A 197 -17.51 20.24 6.88
C ASP A 197 -16.15 20.78 6.42
N GLU A 198 -15.05 20.07 6.67
CA GLU A 198 -13.73 20.42 6.17
C GLU A 198 -13.61 20.27 4.66
N LEU A 199 -14.12 19.18 4.08
CA LEU A 199 -14.14 19.00 2.63
C LEU A 199 -14.90 20.14 1.94
N TYR A 200 -16.03 20.59 2.49
CA TYR A 200 -16.72 21.77 1.94
C TYR A 200 -15.92 23.08 2.04
N ARG A 201 -14.94 23.18 2.95
CA ARG A 201 -14.06 24.36 3.07
C ARG A 201 -12.84 24.29 2.17
N THR A 202 -12.33 23.10 1.91
CA THR A 202 -11.05 22.88 1.20
C THR A 202 -11.24 22.49 -0.26
N GLU A 203 -12.30 21.75 -0.56
CA GLU A 203 -12.57 21.18 -1.88
C GLU A 203 -13.65 21.93 -2.65
N ASP A 204 -13.80 21.59 -3.94
CA ASP A 204 -14.92 22.06 -4.74
C ASP A 204 -16.23 21.49 -4.17
N TRP A 205 -17.16 22.38 -3.82
CA TRP A 205 -18.46 22.01 -3.26
C TRP A 205 -19.25 21.09 -4.20
N GLU A 206 -19.06 21.18 -5.53
CA GLU A 206 -19.71 20.28 -6.49
C GLU A 206 -19.20 18.83 -6.35
N TRP A 207 -17.91 18.67 -6.08
CA TRP A 207 -17.30 17.37 -5.85
C TRP A 207 -17.82 16.76 -4.54
N VAL A 208 -17.86 17.54 -3.46
CA VAL A 208 -18.38 17.07 -2.15
C VAL A 208 -19.88 16.73 -2.24
N ALA A 209 -20.67 17.57 -2.92
CA ALA A 209 -22.08 17.30 -3.18
C ALA A 209 -22.28 16.02 -4.01
N GLY A 210 -21.36 15.72 -4.94
CA GLY A 210 -21.32 14.48 -5.70
C GLY A 210 -21.11 13.25 -4.80
N LEU A 211 -20.16 13.30 -3.87
CA LEU A 211 -19.91 12.23 -2.89
C LEU A 211 -21.13 11.95 -2.01
N LEU A 212 -21.75 13.02 -1.47
CA LEU A 212 -22.95 12.89 -0.65
C LEU A 212 -24.14 12.35 -1.46
N ARG A 213 -24.24 12.73 -2.74
CA ARG A 213 -25.26 12.18 -3.63
C ARG A 213 -25.06 10.68 -3.86
N MET A 214 -23.84 10.24 -4.14
CA MET A 214 -23.50 8.83 -4.30
C MET A 214 -23.80 8.04 -3.02
N ALA A 215 -23.42 8.58 -1.86
CA ALA A 215 -23.68 7.95 -0.56
C ALA A 215 -25.19 7.76 -0.29
N GLU A 216 -26.01 8.72 -0.72
CA GLU A 216 -27.47 8.66 -0.60
C GLU A 216 -28.09 7.64 -1.57
N SER A 217 -27.70 7.65 -2.85
CA SER A 217 -28.37 6.86 -3.89
C SER A 217 -27.87 5.43 -4.05
N ASP A 218 -26.57 5.20 -3.89
CA ASP A 218 -25.92 3.96 -4.31
C ASP A 218 -25.79 2.99 -3.15
N LEU A 219 -25.84 1.68 -3.43
CA LEU A 219 -25.73 0.66 -2.39
C LEU A 219 -24.30 0.55 -1.87
N THR A 220 -24.15 0.29 -0.57
CA THR A 220 -22.84 0.13 0.09
C THR A 220 -21.99 -0.93 -0.60
N SER A 221 -22.59 -2.08 -0.91
CA SER A 221 -21.91 -3.17 -1.61
C SER A 221 -21.45 -2.82 -3.04
N SER A 222 -22.13 -1.88 -3.71
CA SER A 222 -21.73 -1.42 -5.03
C SER A 222 -20.50 -0.51 -4.92
N LEU A 223 -20.55 0.46 -4.01
CA LEU A 223 -19.46 1.40 -3.76
C LEU A 223 -18.18 0.67 -3.31
N GLU A 224 -18.32 -0.32 -2.41
CA GLU A 224 -17.21 -1.15 -1.95
C GLU A 224 -16.61 -1.99 -3.09
N GLU A 225 -17.43 -2.58 -3.95
CA GLU A 225 -16.96 -3.39 -5.09
C GLU A 225 -16.21 -2.53 -6.13
N ASP A 226 -16.73 -1.35 -6.45
CA ASP A 226 -16.08 -0.42 -7.38
C ASP A 226 -14.73 0.05 -6.81
N ALA A 227 -14.70 0.47 -5.54
CA ALA A 227 -13.46 0.86 -4.86
C ALA A 227 -12.43 -0.30 -4.82
N ARG A 228 -12.89 -1.52 -4.56
CA ARG A 228 -12.05 -2.73 -4.56
C ARG A 228 -11.49 -3.01 -5.95
N GLN A 229 -12.27 -2.82 -7.01
CA GLN A 229 -11.82 -3.02 -8.39
C GLN A 229 -10.77 -1.98 -8.79
N PHE A 230 -10.96 -0.70 -8.44
CA PHE A 230 -9.96 0.34 -8.70
C PHE A 230 -8.66 0.08 -7.96
N ARG A 231 -8.74 -0.26 -6.66
CA ARG A 231 -7.59 -0.70 -5.87
C ARG A 231 -6.86 -1.86 -6.52
N ALA A 232 -7.58 -2.91 -6.92
CA ALA A 232 -6.97 -4.11 -7.50
C ALA A 232 -6.15 -3.80 -8.76
N GLY A 233 -6.64 -2.90 -9.63
CA GLY A 233 -5.89 -2.45 -10.80
C GLY A 233 -4.59 -1.73 -10.43
N ARG A 234 -4.64 -0.79 -9.48
CA ARG A 234 -3.45 -0.04 -9.04
C ARG A 234 -2.44 -0.92 -8.31
N LEU A 235 -2.90 -1.87 -7.49
CA LEU A 235 -2.05 -2.85 -6.86
C LEU A 235 -1.33 -3.73 -7.91
N GLU A 236 -2.02 -4.11 -8.98
CA GLU A 236 -1.39 -4.83 -10.09
C GLU A 236 -0.29 -4.00 -10.77
N ASP A 237 -0.50 -2.70 -10.96
CA ASP A 237 0.50 -1.77 -11.49
C ASP A 237 1.73 -1.63 -10.57
N LEU A 238 1.52 -1.71 -9.24
CA LEU A 238 2.58 -1.75 -8.22
C LEU A 238 3.27 -3.13 -8.11
N GLY A 239 2.84 -4.11 -8.91
CA GLY A 239 3.42 -5.45 -8.96
C GLY A 239 2.80 -6.45 -7.98
N PHE A 240 1.61 -6.18 -7.45
CA PHE A 240 0.80 -7.14 -6.68
C PHE A 240 -0.22 -7.81 -7.62
N PRO A 241 0.08 -9.00 -8.17
CA PRO A 241 -0.80 -9.62 -9.15
C PRO A 241 -2.11 -10.10 -8.49
N PRO A 242 -3.19 -10.28 -9.27
CA PRO A 242 -4.41 -10.92 -8.79
C PRO A 242 -4.12 -12.31 -8.20
N LEU A 243 -4.89 -12.72 -7.17
CA LEU A 243 -4.68 -13.97 -6.44
C LEU A 243 -4.47 -15.20 -7.35
N GLN A 244 -5.29 -15.33 -8.40
CA GLN A 244 -5.18 -16.47 -9.31
C GLN A 244 -3.83 -16.54 -10.03
N ARG A 245 -3.23 -15.41 -10.38
CA ARG A 245 -1.89 -15.32 -10.96
C ARG A 245 -0.80 -15.42 -9.89
N ALA A 246 -1.06 -14.92 -8.68
CA ALA A 246 -0.15 -15.04 -7.55
C ALA A 246 0.11 -16.52 -7.16
N LEU A 247 -0.93 -17.35 -7.17
CA LEU A 247 -0.84 -18.78 -6.87
C LEU A 247 0.11 -19.54 -7.81
N GLU A 248 0.38 -19.02 -9.01
CA GLU A 248 1.34 -19.62 -9.95
C GLU A 248 2.78 -19.62 -9.42
N VAL A 249 3.11 -18.77 -8.44
CA VAL A 249 4.42 -18.79 -7.75
C VAL A 249 4.70 -20.15 -7.11
N TYR A 250 3.67 -20.81 -6.58
CA TYR A 250 3.79 -22.14 -5.97
C TYR A 250 3.48 -23.28 -6.95
N GLY A 251 3.30 -22.96 -8.23
CA GLY A 251 3.10 -23.94 -9.28
C GLY A 251 4.38 -24.73 -9.54
N LEU A 252 4.31 -26.05 -9.40
CA LEU A 252 5.44 -26.95 -9.64
C LEU A 252 6.04 -26.74 -11.04
N LEU A 253 7.35 -26.52 -11.07
CA LEU A 253 8.12 -26.35 -12.29
C LEU A 253 8.92 -27.62 -12.65
N ASP A 254 9.02 -27.90 -13.95
CA ASP A 254 9.99 -28.89 -14.46
C ASP A 254 11.41 -28.34 -14.27
N PRO A 255 12.33 -29.05 -13.60
CA PRO A 255 13.72 -28.61 -13.45
C PRO A 255 14.45 -28.24 -14.73
N ALA A 256 13.96 -28.65 -15.92
CA ALA A 256 14.46 -28.21 -17.22
C ALA A 256 14.50 -26.68 -17.39
N VAL A 257 13.63 -25.93 -16.69
CA VAL A 257 13.63 -24.45 -16.70
C VAL A 257 14.92 -23.83 -16.14
N LEU A 258 15.72 -24.60 -15.38
CA LEU A 258 17.03 -24.15 -14.88
C LEU A 258 18.13 -24.20 -15.95
N THR A 259 17.86 -24.85 -17.08
CA THR A 259 18.78 -25.00 -18.21
C THR A 259 18.34 -24.24 -19.45
N GLU A 260 17.05 -24.01 -19.61
CA GLU A 260 16.47 -23.26 -20.73
C GLU A 260 16.03 -21.86 -20.28
N PRO A 261 16.27 -20.79 -21.06
CA PRO A 261 15.80 -19.46 -20.70
C PRO A 261 14.27 -19.41 -20.72
N ALA A 262 13.67 -19.37 -19.52
CA ALA A 262 12.25 -19.14 -19.34
C ALA A 262 11.93 -17.64 -19.46
N ALA A 263 10.76 -17.31 -20.02
CA ALA A 263 10.25 -15.95 -19.99
C ALA A 263 10.00 -15.51 -18.53
N ALA A 264 10.22 -14.24 -18.24
CA ALA A 264 9.84 -13.67 -16.95
C ALA A 264 8.34 -13.85 -16.73
N ARG A 265 7.96 -14.43 -15.59
CA ARG A 265 6.54 -14.60 -15.20
C ARG A 265 5.90 -13.29 -14.74
N TYR A 266 6.72 -12.41 -14.17
CA TYR A 266 6.31 -11.10 -13.69
C TYR A 266 7.21 -10.02 -14.30
N PRO A 267 6.68 -8.82 -14.57
CA PRO A 267 7.48 -7.72 -15.08
C PRO A 267 8.54 -7.32 -14.04
N SER A 268 9.81 -7.27 -14.43
CA SER A 268 10.87 -6.79 -13.56
C SER A 268 10.62 -5.32 -13.20
N LEU A 269 10.60 -4.99 -11.92
CA LEU A 269 10.46 -3.61 -11.46
C LEU A 269 11.84 -3.03 -11.20
N LEU A 270 12.25 -2.03 -11.99
CA LEU A 270 13.53 -1.32 -11.78
C LEU A 270 13.42 -0.34 -10.61
N GLN A 271 13.25 -0.88 -9.41
CA GLN A 271 13.19 -0.14 -8.15
C GLN A 271 14.28 -0.61 -7.19
N ALA A 272 14.65 0.25 -6.25
CA ALA A 272 15.56 -0.13 -5.18
C ALA A 272 14.91 -1.22 -4.32
N LEU A 273 15.70 -2.18 -3.84
CA LEU A 273 15.22 -3.17 -2.88
C LEU A 273 14.71 -2.47 -1.61
N PRO A 274 13.50 -2.77 -1.13
CA PRO A 274 13.02 -2.26 0.15
C PRO A 274 13.91 -2.76 1.30
N ALA A 275 14.04 -1.96 2.37
CA ALA A 275 14.85 -2.31 3.54
C ALA A 275 14.45 -3.66 4.16
N ALA A 276 13.16 -3.96 4.16
CA ALA A 276 12.59 -5.22 4.66
C ALA A 276 13.12 -6.47 3.92
N PHE A 277 13.62 -6.32 2.69
CA PHE A 277 14.16 -7.43 1.90
C PHE A 277 15.58 -7.81 2.31
N VAL A 278 16.31 -6.93 2.99
CA VAL A 278 17.74 -7.11 3.24
C VAL A 278 18.01 -8.23 4.24
N ALA A 279 17.30 -8.27 5.36
CA ALA A 279 17.51 -9.31 6.36
C ALA A 279 17.22 -10.72 5.80
N PRO A 280 16.10 -10.98 5.10
CA PRO A 280 15.87 -12.25 4.44
C PRO A 280 16.90 -12.57 3.34
N LEU A 281 17.38 -11.61 2.55
CA LEU A 281 18.23 -11.93 1.38
C LEU A 281 19.74 -11.89 1.64
N SER A 282 20.18 -11.51 2.85
CA SER A 282 21.59 -11.34 3.22
C SER A 282 22.28 -12.63 3.72
N THR A 283 21.66 -13.80 3.55
CA THR A 283 22.21 -15.08 4.01
C THR A 283 21.96 -16.21 3.01
N GLY A 284 22.61 -17.36 3.21
CA GLY A 284 22.35 -18.58 2.46
C GLY A 284 23.05 -18.67 1.09
N LEU A 285 22.65 -19.66 0.29
CA LEU A 285 23.20 -19.90 -1.05
C LEU A 285 22.88 -18.74 -1.99
N PHE A 286 21.68 -18.17 -1.90
CA PHE A 286 21.29 -17.05 -2.76
C PHE A 286 22.24 -15.87 -2.59
N HIS A 287 22.50 -15.46 -1.34
CA HIS A 287 23.41 -14.36 -1.02
C HIS A 287 24.84 -14.63 -1.55
N LEU A 288 25.37 -15.82 -1.30
CA LEU A 288 26.70 -16.22 -1.75
C LEU A 288 26.82 -16.22 -3.29
N ALA A 289 25.76 -16.63 -3.99
CA ALA A 289 25.71 -16.61 -5.44
C ALA A 289 25.65 -15.18 -6.00
N MET A 290 24.85 -14.30 -5.38
CA MET A 290 24.78 -12.88 -5.75
C MET A 290 26.12 -12.16 -5.57
N GLN A 291 26.90 -12.49 -4.54
CA GLN A 291 28.25 -11.96 -4.35
C GLN A 291 29.26 -12.38 -5.43
N ARG A 292 28.94 -13.37 -6.28
CA ARG A 292 29.78 -13.77 -7.42
C ARG A 292 29.41 -13.05 -8.72
N LEU A 293 28.38 -12.20 -8.71
CA LEU A 293 27.96 -11.46 -9.89
C LEU A 293 28.70 -10.12 -9.96
N ASP A 294 29.58 -9.98 -10.96
CA ASP A 294 30.35 -8.75 -11.16
C ASP A 294 29.61 -7.69 -12.00
N ASP A 295 28.66 -8.09 -12.85
CA ASP A 295 27.92 -7.18 -13.73
C ASP A 295 26.76 -6.51 -12.97
N PRO A 296 26.81 -5.18 -12.75
CA PRO A 296 25.74 -4.46 -12.05
C PRO A 296 24.38 -4.57 -12.75
N LYS A 297 24.33 -4.77 -14.08
CA LYS A 297 23.07 -4.92 -14.82
C LYS A 297 22.38 -6.24 -14.49
N VAL A 298 23.16 -7.31 -14.31
CA VAL A 298 22.64 -8.62 -13.92
C VAL A 298 22.10 -8.54 -12.50
N VAL A 299 22.84 -7.90 -11.58
CA VAL A 299 22.39 -7.69 -10.20
C VAL A 299 21.10 -6.86 -10.16
N ALA A 300 21.03 -5.75 -10.89
CA ALA A 300 19.82 -4.93 -10.98
C ALA A 300 18.62 -5.68 -11.58
N ARG A 301 18.83 -6.59 -12.55
CA ARG A 301 17.77 -7.47 -13.06
C ARG A 301 17.26 -8.39 -11.96
N VAL A 302 18.16 -9.04 -11.23
CA VAL A 302 17.78 -9.96 -10.15
C VAL A 302 17.05 -9.22 -9.03
N GLU A 303 17.49 -8.01 -8.66
CA GLU A 303 16.77 -7.11 -7.74
C GLU A 303 15.35 -6.84 -8.24
N GLY A 304 15.22 -6.48 -9.51
CA GLY A 304 13.92 -6.18 -10.11
C GLY A 304 13.00 -7.38 -10.30
N ASP A 305 13.53 -8.60 -10.34
CA ASP A 305 12.75 -9.84 -10.38
C ASP A 305 12.28 -10.25 -8.96
N LEU A 306 13.05 -9.91 -7.92
CA LEU A 306 12.75 -10.31 -6.54
C LEU A 306 11.52 -9.63 -5.97
N VAL A 307 11.33 -8.34 -6.25
CA VAL A 307 10.18 -7.59 -5.71
C VAL A 307 8.84 -8.13 -6.23
N PRO A 308 8.60 -8.26 -7.55
CA PRO A 308 7.34 -8.82 -8.02
C PRO A 308 7.14 -10.29 -7.61
N LEU A 309 8.22 -11.07 -7.49
CA LEU A 309 8.12 -12.44 -6.94
C LEU A 309 7.68 -12.44 -5.48
N ALA A 310 8.22 -11.53 -4.66
CA ALA A 310 7.84 -11.38 -3.27
C ALA A 310 6.40 -10.89 -3.11
N ASN A 311 5.99 -9.90 -3.90
CA ASN A 311 4.63 -9.39 -3.92
C ASN A 311 3.64 -10.49 -4.36
N ALA A 312 3.99 -11.28 -5.38
CA ALA A 312 3.18 -12.42 -5.79
C ALA A 312 3.11 -13.50 -4.70
N ALA A 313 4.21 -13.82 -4.03
CA ALA A 313 4.20 -14.77 -2.92
C ALA A 313 3.35 -14.26 -1.73
N LEU A 314 3.42 -12.97 -1.42
CA LEU A 314 2.61 -12.33 -0.38
C LEU A 314 1.11 -12.48 -0.66
N VAL A 315 0.70 -12.12 -1.88
CA VAL A 315 -0.70 -12.27 -2.30
C VAL A 315 -1.11 -13.75 -2.27
N ALA A 316 -0.25 -14.67 -2.74
CA ALA A 316 -0.53 -16.10 -2.72
C ALA A 316 -0.67 -16.68 -1.29
N ASP A 317 0.05 -16.10 -0.33
CA ASP A 317 -0.03 -16.46 1.08
C ASP A 317 -1.27 -15.88 1.79
N GLY A 318 -2.05 -15.03 1.09
CA GLY A 318 -3.22 -14.35 1.65
C GLY A 318 -2.85 -13.29 2.70
N ALA A 319 -1.63 -12.78 2.65
CA ALA A 319 -1.17 -11.69 3.51
C ALA A 319 -1.48 -10.34 2.85
N GLU A 320 -1.99 -9.37 3.62
CA GLU A 320 -2.13 -8.02 3.09
C GLU A 320 -0.75 -7.39 2.82
N PRO A 321 -0.57 -6.71 1.67
CA PRO A 321 0.66 -6.02 1.33
C PRO A 321 1.19 -5.06 2.41
N GLY A 322 0.32 -4.46 3.23
CA GLY A 322 0.71 -3.51 4.27
C GLY A 322 1.29 -4.11 5.55
N HIS A 323 1.20 -5.43 5.74
CA HIS A 323 1.74 -6.11 6.91
C HIS A 323 3.21 -6.51 6.71
N LEU A 324 4.13 -5.59 7.06
CA LEU A 324 5.57 -5.77 6.88
C LEU A 324 6.17 -7.00 7.60
N ASP A 325 5.55 -7.47 8.70
CA ASP A 325 6.02 -8.68 9.40
C ASP A 325 5.82 -9.94 8.54
N HIS A 326 4.69 -10.05 7.85
CA HIS A 326 4.42 -11.17 6.94
C HIS A 326 5.36 -11.18 5.73
N LEU A 327 5.78 -10.00 5.26
CA LEU A 327 6.74 -9.86 4.17
C LEU A 327 8.08 -10.55 4.50
N GLN A 328 8.60 -10.43 5.71
CA GLN A 328 9.88 -11.07 6.07
C GLN A 328 9.80 -12.60 6.05
N ASP A 329 8.70 -13.16 6.55
CA ASP A 329 8.45 -14.60 6.57
C ASP A 329 8.23 -15.14 5.15
N THR A 330 7.42 -14.46 4.35
CA THR A 330 7.18 -14.81 2.94
C THR A 330 8.48 -14.75 2.13
N LEU A 331 9.30 -13.70 2.31
CA LEU A 331 10.60 -13.61 1.65
C LEU A 331 11.57 -14.71 2.08
N SER A 332 11.56 -15.07 3.36
CA SER A 332 12.40 -16.17 3.86
C SER A 332 12.00 -17.51 3.23
N ARG A 333 10.70 -17.76 3.04
CA ARG A 333 10.20 -18.93 2.29
C ARG A 333 10.56 -18.86 0.80
N ALA A 334 10.31 -17.72 0.16
CA ALA A 334 10.64 -17.51 -1.26
C ALA A 334 12.13 -17.72 -1.54
N ARG A 335 13.01 -17.18 -0.68
CA ARG A 335 14.45 -17.47 -0.72
C ARG A 335 14.73 -18.96 -0.62
N GLY A 336 14.07 -19.67 0.30
CA GLY A 336 14.21 -21.11 0.44
C GLY A 336 13.92 -21.87 -0.86
N TYR A 337 12.81 -21.56 -1.54
CA TYR A 337 12.49 -22.15 -2.85
C TYR A 337 13.50 -21.79 -3.94
N ILE A 338 13.94 -20.53 -3.99
CA ILE A 338 15.01 -20.09 -4.91
C ILE A 338 16.30 -20.88 -4.64
N GLU A 339 16.68 -21.08 -3.37
CA GLU A 339 17.89 -21.82 -3.03
C GLU A 339 17.81 -23.30 -3.38
N LEU A 340 16.64 -23.93 -3.22
CA LEU A 340 16.41 -25.30 -3.70
C LEU A 340 16.61 -25.37 -5.22
N ALA A 341 16.11 -24.38 -5.96
CA ALA A 341 16.29 -24.25 -7.39
C ALA A 341 17.76 -24.06 -7.80
N LEU A 342 18.45 -23.15 -7.12
CA LEU A 342 19.87 -22.88 -7.36
C LEU A 342 20.76 -24.07 -7.00
N ALA A 343 20.37 -24.88 -6.02
CA ALA A 343 21.12 -26.07 -5.61
C ALA A 343 20.80 -27.32 -6.45
N HIS A 344 19.70 -27.33 -7.22
CA HIS A 344 19.24 -28.52 -7.95
C HIS A 344 20.35 -29.13 -8.81
N GLY A 345 20.60 -30.44 -8.63
CA GLY A 345 21.61 -31.18 -9.39
C GLY A 345 23.08 -30.89 -9.01
N THR A 346 23.35 -30.17 -7.91
CA THR A 346 24.73 -29.83 -7.49
C THR A 346 25.06 -30.34 -6.07
N ALA A 347 26.25 -30.91 -5.92
CA ALA A 347 26.77 -31.32 -4.60
C ALA A 347 27.11 -30.10 -3.72
N PRO A 348 27.10 -30.21 -2.38
CA PRO A 348 27.51 -29.10 -1.51
C PRO A 348 28.99 -28.74 -1.74
N GLY A 349 29.29 -27.44 -1.85
CA GLY A 349 30.67 -26.95 -2.01
C GLY A 349 30.77 -25.68 -2.86
N ALA A 350 31.98 -25.30 -3.23
CA ALA A 350 32.25 -24.11 -4.06
C ALA A 350 31.59 -24.18 -5.44
N GLU A 351 31.55 -25.37 -6.04
CA GLU A 351 30.90 -25.63 -7.33
C GLU A 351 29.40 -25.28 -7.33
N ARG A 352 28.72 -25.48 -6.20
CA ARG A 352 27.30 -25.10 -6.03
C ARG A 352 27.10 -23.59 -6.11
N VAL A 353 27.97 -22.81 -5.48
CA VAL A 353 27.89 -21.35 -5.49
C VAL A 353 28.12 -20.82 -6.91
N GLU A 354 29.11 -21.37 -7.62
CA GLU A 354 29.41 -20.97 -9.00
C GLU A 354 28.28 -21.34 -9.97
N THR A 355 27.71 -22.54 -9.82
CA THR A 355 26.54 -22.96 -10.62
C THR A 355 25.31 -22.08 -10.32
N ALA A 356 25.07 -21.76 -9.05
CA ALA A 356 24.00 -20.86 -8.65
C ALA A 356 24.17 -19.45 -9.26
N ALA A 357 25.39 -18.90 -9.23
CA ALA A 357 25.69 -17.61 -9.84
C ALA A 357 25.48 -17.63 -11.36
N LEU A 358 25.90 -18.70 -12.05
CA LEU A 358 25.64 -18.88 -13.48
C LEU A 358 24.14 -18.94 -13.81
N ARG A 359 23.34 -19.59 -12.95
CA ARG A 359 21.87 -19.63 -13.10
C ARG A 359 21.27 -18.23 -12.92
N LEU A 360 21.61 -17.53 -11.85
CA LEU A 360 21.16 -16.15 -11.62
C LEU A 360 21.62 -15.18 -12.72
N ALA A 361 22.76 -15.44 -13.36
CA ALA A 361 23.24 -14.63 -14.48
C ALA A 361 22.46 -14.86 -15.77
N ARG A 362 21.96 -16.08 -16.01
CA ARG A 362 21.30 -16.45 -17.27
C ARG A 362 19.78 -16.39 -17.23
N HIS A 363 19.16 -16.63 -16.08
CA HIS A 363 17.72 -16.80 -15.95
C HIS A 363 17.12 -15.71 -15.05
N HIS A 364 15.82 -15.46 -15.25
CA HIS A 364 15.01 -14.67 -14.32
C HIS A 364 14.80 -15.44 -13.02
N VAL A 365 14.62 -14.72 -11.92
CA VAL A 365 14.34 -15.35 -10.62
C VAL A 365 12.94 -15.97 -10.66
N THR A 366 12.85 -17.25 -10.36
CA THR A 366 11.60 -18.01 -10.27
C THR A 366 11.65 -18.92 -9.04
N ALA A 367 10.53 -19.10 -8.35
CA ALA A 367 10.37 -20.13 -7.32
C ALA A 367 10.04 -21.46 -8.00
N LEU A 368 10.68 -22.56 -7.56
CA LEU A 368 10.44 -23.93 -8.05
C LEU A 368 9.34 -24.65 -7.27
#